data_AF-A0A382EEQ8-F1
#
_entry.id   AF-A0A382EEQ8-F1
#
_cell.length_a   1.000
_cell.length_b   1.000
_cell.length_c   1.000
_cell.angle_alpha   90.00
_cell.angle_beta   90.00
_cell.angle_gamma   90.00
#
_symmetry.space_group_name_H-M   'P 1'
#
loop_
_entity.id
_entity.type
_entity.pdbx_description
1 polymer ?
#
loop_
_entity_poly.entity_id
_entity_poly.type
_entity_poly.pdbx_seq_one_letter_code
_entity_poly.pdbx_strand_id
1 'polypeptide(L)'
;MASDNNFLRTAGRVLNAGQSRALILTGNIHDVFHTNKGGKDDYSSLVEYLTGNWNLSSLILIVYELNGPIRFLREKDAAQVRKAWIEWRLGMNPDQLAINRMTASEEVQSQVDSVTSSYDDSMQKAVSNPTLALELMRQMCLCSRTKLGGSLCLKGDLLILIEGADMLLPDAPITSLNDMDRQRVSICHDWFCDLGFVNGGDSVVMIAESRSQLNQRIARLPQLIEVEVPSPDLETRKHFISWFSRNDSKRRKLQLWGTQAELAELTAGLSLHALMQLLKGVRHGRAKLSQEEVVAKVEDFIKSQLGEE
;
A
#
# COMPACT_ATOMS: atom_id res chain seq x y z
N MET A 1 -9.13 -12.51 19.06
CA MET A 1 -7.90 -12.24 18.27
C MET A 1 -7.81 -13.11 16.99
N ALA A 2 -8.93 -13.54 16.38
CA ALA A 2 -8.89 -14.53 15.28
C ALA A 2 -9.32 -13.98 13.91
N SER A 3 -9.92 -12.79 13.83
CA SER A 3 -10.51 -12.21 12.61
C SER A 3 -9.58 -11.25 11.86
N ASP A 4 -8.84 -10.39 12.57
CA ASP A 4 -8.00 -9.34 11.96
C ASP A 4 -6.89 -9.85 11.02
N ASN A 5 -6.51 -11.13 11.13
CA ASN A 5 -5.42 -11.72 10.32
C ASN A 5 -5.87 -12.47 9.06
N ASN A 6 -7.18 -12.58 8.79
CA ASN A 6 -7.64 -13.47 7.72
C ASN A 6 -7.28 -12.92 6.32
N PHE A 7 -7.52 -11.63 6.08
CA PHE A 7 -7.21 -11.02 4.78
C PHE A 7 -5.69 -10.98 4.52
N LEU A 8 -4.88 -10.63 5.53
CA LEU A 8 -3.42 -10.59 5.42
C LEU A 8 -2.84 -11.98 5.07
N ARG A 9 -3.34 -13.03 5.73
CA ARG A 9 -2.96 -14.42 5.43
C ARG A 9 -3.39 -14.82 4.02
N THR A 10 -4.57 -14.42 3.61
CA THR A 10 -5.09 -14.69 2.27
C THR A 10 -4.23 -14.02 1.21
N ALA A 11 -3.94 -12.73 1.35
CA ALA A 11 -3.05 -11.98 0.47
C ALA A 11 -1.64 -12.60 0.43
N GLY A 12 -1.06 -12.89 1.60
CA GLY A 12 0.23 -13.56 1.69
C GLY A 12 0.25 -14.92 1.01
N ARG A 13 -0.83 -15.71 1.13
CA ARG A 13 -0.95 -17.01 0.43
C ARG A 13 -0.99 -16.85 -1.08
N VAL A 14 -1.76 -15.88 -1.59
CA VAL A 14 -1.86 -15.61 -3.04
C VAL A 14 -0.49 -15.27 -3.62
N LEU A 15 0.26 -14.39 -2.95
CA LEU A 15 1.59 -13.96 -3.37
C LEU A 15 2.63 -15.08 -3.22
N ASN A 16 2.67 -15.77 -2.08
CA ASN A 16 3.66 -16.82 -1.80
C ASN A 16 3.45 -18.08 -2.64
N ALA A 17 2.19 -18.41 -2.98
CA ALA A 17 1.89 -19.55 -3.85
C ALA A 17 2.14 -19.23 -5.34
N GLY A 18 2.46 -17.98 -5.69
CA GLY A 18 2.57 -17.54 -7.07
C GLY A 18 1.26 -17.63 -7.85
N GLN A 19 0.10 -17.66 -7.15
CA GLN A 19 -1.22 -17.67 -7.79
C GLN A 19 -1.43 -16.38 -8.58
N SER A 20 -0.95 -15.27 -8.03
CA SER A 20 -0.87 -13.99 -8.73
C SER A 20 0.25 -13.11 -8.16
N ARG A 21 0.78 -12.25 -9.02
CA ARG A 21 1.70 -11.16 -8.69
C ARG A 21 1.03 -9.79 -8.64
N ALA A 22 -0.23 -9.68 -9.02
CA ALA A 22 -1.02 -8.46 -8.96
C ALA A 22 -2.23 -8.70 -8.06
N LEU A 23 -2.28 -8.00 -6.93
CA LEU A 23 -3.36 -8.08 -5.96
C LEU A 23 -4.02 -6.72 -5.81
N ILE A 24 -5.34 -6.69 -5.57
CA ILE A 24 -6.05 -5.50 -5.14
C ILE A 24 -6.68 -5.75 -3.76
N LEU A 25 -6.43 -4.84 -2.83
CA LEU A 25 -7.11 -4.77 -1.54
C LEU A 25 -8.28 -3.79 -1.63
N THR A 26 -9.45 -4.24 -1.23
CA THR A 26 -10.73 -3.50 -1.28
C THR A 26 -11.45 -3.53 0.07
N GLY A 27 -12.56 -2.79 0.20
CA GLY A 27 -13.36 -2.78 1.42
C GLY A 27 -12.88 -1.77 2.46
N ASN A 28 -12.64 -2.19 3.69
CA ASN A 28 -12.36 -1.31 4.83
C ASN A 28 -10.91 -0.77 4.87
N ILE A 29 -10.45 -0.17 3.77
CA ILE A 29 -9.04 0.20 3.55
C ILE A 29 -8.57 1.45 4.31
N HIS A 30 -9.50 2.31 4.74
CA HIS A 30 -9.21 3.56 5.46
C HIS A 30 -9.27 3.42 6.99
N ASP A 31 -9.45 2.20 7.48
CA ASP A 31 -9.50 1.94 8.91
C ASP A 31 -8.11 1.89 9.55
N VAL A 32 -8.09 1.69 10.87
CA VAL A 32 -6.89 1.43 11.64
C VAL A 32 -6.82 -0.04 12.04
N PHE A 33 -5.61 -0.59 12.08
CA PHE A 33 -5.36 -2.01 12.28
C PHE A 33 -4.47 -2.21 13.50
N HIS A 34 -4.83 -3.20 14.32
CA HIS A 34 -4.05 -3.54 15.52
C HIS A 34 -2.68 -4.09 15.14
N THR A 35 -1.64 -3.55 15.75
CA THR A 35 -0.29 -4.11 15.72
C THR A 35 0.23 -4.31 17.14
N ASN A 36 1.00 -5.38 17.33
CA ASN A 36 1.74 -5.59 18.55
C ASN A 36 3.24 -5.48 18.25
N LYS A 37 3.80 -4.29 18.47
CA LYS A 37 5.24 -4.04 18.29
C LYS A 37 5.91 -4.00 19.65
N GLY A 38 6.76 -5.01 19.91
CA GLY A 38 7.56 -5.07 21.15
C GLY A 38 6.73 -5.21 22.43
N GLY A 39 5.58 -5.89 22.38
CA GLY A 39 4.70 -6.10 23.54
C GLY A 39 3.78 -4.91 23.86
N LYS A 40 3.77 -3.87 23.02
CA LYS A 40 2.82 -2.76 23.12
C LYS A 40 1.81 -2.85 22.00
N ASP A 41 0.55 -2.77 22.38
CA ASP A 41 -0.56 -2.63 21.44
C ASP A 41 -0.55 -1.22 20.86
N ASP A 42 -0.68 -1.15 19.54
CA ASP A 42 -0.81 0.09 18.79
C ASP A 42 -1.78 -0.10 17.63
N TYR A 43 -2.25 1.01 17.05
CA TYR A 43 -3.15 1.01 15.89
C TYR A 43 -2.60 1.91 14.80
N SER A 44 -2.41 1.35 13.62
CA SER A 44 -1.75 2.01 12.48
C SER A 44 -2.63 1.97 11.24
N SER A 45 -2.30 2.75 10.21
CA SER A 45 -2.99 2.66 8.92
C SER A 45 -2.79 1.28 8.26
N LEU A 46 -3.60 0.97 7.24
CA LEU A 46 -3.45 -0.27 6.47
C LEU A 46 -2.03 -0.42 5.91
N VAL A 47 -1.46 0.63 5.33
CA VAL A 47 -0.12 0.57 4.72
C VAL A 47 0.97 0.34 5.76
N GLU A 48 0.89 0.98 6.92
CA GLU A 48 1.82 0.72 8.03
C GLU A 48 1.68 -0.70 8.58
N TYR A 49 0.44 -1.22 8.62
CA TYR A 49 0.15 -2.59 9.00
C TYR A 49 0.74 -3.61 8.00
N LEU A 50 0.52 -3.41 6.69
CA LEU A 50 1.04 -4.28 5.63
C LEU A 50 2.57 -4.27 5.60
N THR A 51 3.18 -3.08 5.57
CA THR A 51 4.64 -2.94 5.56
C THR A 51 5.28 -3.51 6.81
N GLY A 52 4.64 -3.38 7.98
CA GLY A 52 5.10 -4.00 9.22
C GLY A 52 5.09 -5.53 9.17
N ASN A 53 4.06 -6.13 8.58
CA ASN A 53 3.91 -7.59 8.49
C ASN A 53 4.70 -8.23 7.33
N TRP A 54 4.99 -7.49 6.26
CA TRP A 54 5.71 -7.97 5.08
C TRP A 54 7.19 -7.53 5.03
N ASN A 55 7.73 -6.97 6.11
CA ASN A 55 9.13 -6.56 6.21
C ASN A 55 10.09 -7.76 6.35
N LEU A 56 10.17 -8.57 5.29
CA LEU A 56 11.07 -9.71 5.18
C LEU A 56 12.40 -9.26 4.56
N SER A 57 13.51 -9.90 4.93
CA SER A 57 14.84 -9.57 4.39
C SER A 57 14.98 -9.88 2.90
N SER A 58 14.18 -10.79 2.37
CA SER A 58 14.14 -11.20 0.97
C SER A 58 13.30 -10.29 0.07
N LEU A 59 12.44 -9.44 0.65
CA LEU A 59 11.55 -8.55 -0.07
C LEU A 59 12.03 -7.11 0.02
N ILE A 60 11.99 -6.40 -1.09
CA ILE A 60 12.21 -4.95 -1.16
C ILE A 60 10.84 -4.27 -1.19
N LEU A 61 10.47 -3.62 -0.10
CA LEU A 61 9.17 -2.97 0.05
C LEU A 61 9.20 -1.55 -0.50
N ILE A 62 8.33 -1.29 -1.47
CA ILE A 62 8.12 0.01 -2.09
C ILE A 62 6.69 0.45 -1.81
N VAL A 63 6.49 1.71 -1.47
CA VAL A 63 5.18 2.32 -1.26
C VAL A 63 5.06 3.53 -2.16
N TYR A 64 3.96 3.63 -2.89
CA TYR A 64 3.62 4.76 -3.72
C TYR A 64 2.20 5.25 -3.42
N GLU A 65 2.09 6.55 -3.15
CA GLU A 65 0.83 7.28 -3.00
C GLU A 65 0.67 8.25 -4.17
N LEU A 66 -0.57 8.54 -4.57
CA LEU A 66 -0.84 9.46 -5.67
C LEU A 66 -0.18 10.82 -5.41
N ASN A 67 0.58 11.30 -6.38
CA ASN A 67 1.35 12.55 -6.31
C ASN A 67 2.41 12.61 -5.19
N GLY A 68 2.75 11.48 -4.57
CA GLY A 68 3.83 11.35 -3.60
C GLY A 68 5.09 10.72 -4.19
N PRO A 69 6.20 10.69 -3.41
CA PRO A 69 7.42 10.02 -3.82
C PRO A 69 7.26 8.50 -3.84
N ILE A 70 8.01 7.82 -4.70
CA ILE A 70 8.23 6.36 -4.60
C ILE A 70 9.13 6.13 -3.38
N ARG A 71 8.57 5.59 -2.30
CA ARG A 71 9.27 5.38 -1.02
C ARG A 71 9.73 3.94 -0.88
N PHE A 72 10.96 3.75 -0.46
CA PHE A 72 11.47 2.45 -0.03
C PHE A 72 11.39 2.36 1.49
N LEU A 73 10.94 1.22 2.02
CA LEU A 73 10.88 1.06 3.48
C LEU A 73 12.28 1.11 4.13
N ARG A 74 13.30 0.63 3.42
CA ARG A 74 14.68 0.57 3.91
C ARG A 74 15.60 1.30 2.94
N GLU A 75 16.40 2.23 3.44
CA GLU A 75 17.34 3.01 2.62
C GLU A 75 18.35 2.12 1.87
N LYS A 76 18.79 1.03 2.50
CA LYS A 76 19.67 0.04 1.86
C LYS A 76 19.07 -0.56 0.58
N ASP A 77 17.74 -0.74 0.54
CA ASP A 77 17.07 -1.33 -0.61
C ASP A 77 16.97 -0.31 -1.74
N ALA A 78 16.71 0.97 -1.41
CA ALA A 78 16.72 2.05 -2.39
C ALA A 78 18.09 2.14 -3.09
N ALA A 79 19.18 2.04 -2.33
CA ALA A 79 20.53 2.03 -2.87
C ALA A 79 20.79 0.80 -3.78
N GLN A 80 20.28 -0.38 -3.41
CA GLN A 80 20.40 -1.59 -4.21
C GLN A 80 19.64 -1.50 -5.53
N VAL A 81 18.38 -1.03 -5.51
CA VAL A 81 17.57 -0.85 -6.71
C VAL A 81 18.18 0.19 -7.63
N ARG A 82 18.63 1.33 -7.08
CA ARG A 82 19.33 2.36 -7.84
C ARG A 82 20.59 1.82 -8.52
N LYS A 83 21.40 1.05 -7.79
CA LYS A 83 22.59 0.40 -8.35
C LYS A 83 22.22 -0.56 -9.49
N ALA A 84 21.31 -1.50 -9.23
CA ALA A 84 20.86 -2.49 -10.21
C ALA A 84 20.30 -1.82 -11.47
N TRP A 85 19.57 -0.72 -11.32
CA TRP A 85 19.02 0.05 -12.43
C TRP A 85 20.11 0.67 -13.31
N ILE A 86 21.14 1.25 -12.71
CA ILE A 86 22.26 1.84 -13.46
C ILE A 86 23.01 0.73 -14.23
N GLU A 87 23.25 -0.42 -13.58
CA GLU A 87 23.85 -1.60 -14.22
C GLU A 87 23.03 -2.08 -15.42
N TRP A 88 21.71 -2.18 -15.23
CA TRP A 88 20.75 -2.55 -16.26
C TRP A 88 20.72 -1.58 -17.44
N ARG A 89 20.74 -0.26 -17.19
CA ARG A 89 20.75 0.76 -18.24
C ARG A 89 22.04 0.79 -19.05
N LEU A 90 23.17 0.50 -18.41
CA LEU A 90 24.47 0.45 -19.07
C LEU A 90 24.74 -0.91 -19.76
N GLY A 91 23.97 -1.94 -19.42
CA GLY A 91 24.18 -3.30 -19.92
C GLY A 91 25.47 -3.94 -19.41
N MET A 92 26.01 -3.44 -18.29
CA MET A 92 27.29 -3.87 -17.72
C MET A 92 27.05 -4.62 -16.42
N ASN A 93 27.77 -5.73 -16.22
CA ASN A 93 27.72 -6.45 -14.94
C ASN A 93 28.54 -5.72 -13.85
N PRO A 94 28.38 -6.08 -12.56
CA PRO A 94 29.07 -5.39 -11.46
C PRO A 94 30.59 -5.38 -11.58
N ASP A 95 31.18 -6.48 -12.07
CA ASP A 95 32.63 -6.64 -12.21
C ASP A 95 33.16 -5.73 -13.33
N GLN A 96 32.45 -5.64 -14.46
CA GLN A 96 32.78 -4.73 -15.56
C GLN A 96 32.70 -3.27 -15.12
N LEU A 97 31.69 -2.90 -14.33
CA LEU A 97 31.58 -1.54 -13.80
C LEU A 97 32.67 -1.21 -12.78
N ALA A 98 33.06 -2.17 -11.95
CA ALA A 98 34.16 -1.99 -11.01
C ALA A 98 35.51 -1.83 -11.74
N ILE A 99 35.79 -2.71 -12.72
CA ILE A 99 36.98 -2.61 -13.58
C ILE A 99 36.98 -1.27 -14.30
N ASN A 100 35.87 -0.93 -14.97
CA ASN A 100 35.75 0.34 -15.66
C ASN A 100 35.97 1.51 -14.70
N ARG A 101 35.38 1.58 -13.51
CA ARG A 101 35.67 2.68 -12.57
C ARG A 101 37.14 2.79 -12.15
N MET A 102 37.89 1.70 -12.17
CA MET A 102 39.32 1.70 -11.82
C MET A 102 40.24 1.98 -13.02
N THR A 103 39.78 1.72 -14.26
CA THR A 103 40.59 1.83 -15.49
C THR A 103 39.99 2.77 -16.55
N ALA A 104 38.87 3.44 -16.27
CA ALA A 104 38.04 4.11 -17.26
C ALA A 104 38.68 5.38 -17.81
N SER A 105 38.45 5.58 -19.11
CA SER A 105 38.48 6.89 -19.75
C SER A 105 37.41 7.82 -19.15
N GLU A 106 37.64 9.13 -19.19
CA GLU A 106 36.69 10.16 -18.76
C GLU A 106 35.28 9.96 -19.36
N GLU A 107 35.20 9.38 -20.56
CA GLU A 107 33.96 9.07 -21.27
C GLU A 107 33.05 8.07 -20.52
N VAL A 108 33.59 6.96 -19.99
CA VAL A 108 32.78 5.97 -19.26
C VAL A 108 32.27 6.54 -17.94
N GLN A 109 33.10 7.34 -17.26
CA GLN A 109 32.68 8.03 -16.04
C GLN A 109 31.53 9.00 -16.32
N SER A 110 31.64 9.80 -17.40
CA SER A 110 30.57 10.72 -17.80
C SER A 110 29.25 10.00 -18.14
N GLN A 111 29.33 8.80 -18.74
CA GLN A 111 28.15 8.00 -19.06
C GLN A 111 27.46 7.46 -17.80
N VAL A 112 28.25 6.96 -16.85
CA VAL A 112 27.73 6.50 -15.54
C VAL A 112 27.05 7.65 -14.81
N ASP A 113 27.68 8.83 -14.77
CA ASP A 113 27.13 10.01 -14.09
C ASP A 113 25.84 10.48 -14.78
N SER A 114 25.79 10.49 -16.11
CA SER A 114 24.59 10.84 -16.87
C SER A 114 23.40 9.91 -16.58
N VAL A 115 23.61 8.59 -16.59
CA VAL A 115 22.56 7.60 -16.27
C VAL A 115 22.11 7.72 -14.82
N THR A 116 23.07 7.99 -13.93
CA THR A 116 22.83 8.19 -12.50
C THR A 116 21.93 9.41 -12.26
N SER A 117 22.27 10.56 -12.86
CA SER A 117 21.44 11.76 -12.80
C SER A 117 20.07 11.55 -13.43
N SER A 118 19.98 10.81 -14.54
CA SER A 118 18.70 10.49 -15.18
C SER A 118 17.77 9.68 -14.27
N TYR A 119 18.31 8.73 -13.50
CA TYR A 119 17.54 7.99 -12.50
C TYR A 119 17.02 8.92 -11.40
N ASP A 120 17.90 9.74 -10.82
CA ASP A 120 17.55 10.64 -9.72
C ASP A 120 16.50 11.69 -10.17
N ASP A 121 16.67 12.25 -11.36
CA ASP A 121 15.72 13.17 -12.00
C ASP A 121 14.35 12.50 -12.22
N SER A 122 14.35 11.23 -12.65
CA SER A 122 13.10 10.50 -12.90
C SER A 122 12.36 10.23 -11.59
N MET A 123 13.09 9.84 -10.53
CA MET A 123 12.54 9.66 -9.19
C MET A 123 11.93 10.96 -8.64
N GLN A 124 12.59 12.11 -8.87
CA GLN A 124 12.07 13.41 -8.46
C GLN A 124 10.83 13.82 -9.27
N LYS A 125 10.86 13.65 -10.60
CA LYS A 125 9.73 13.98 -11.49
C LYS A 125 8.51 13.08 -11.22
N ALA A 126 8.72 11.86 -10.77
CA ALA A 126 7.66 10.91 -10.45
C ALA A 126 6.74 11.39 -9.31
N VAL A 127 7.23 12.28 -8.42
CA VAL A 127 6.44 12.82 -7.31
C VAL A 127 5.14 13.42 -7.82
N SER A 128 5.17 14.33 -8.79
CA SER A 128 3.94 14.95 -9.32
C SER A 128 3.51 14.39 -10.68
N ASN A 129 4.03 13.21 -11.05
CA ASN A 129 3.70 12.55 -12.31
C ASN A 129 3.44 11.05 -12.09
N PRO A 130 2.18 10.67 -11.78
CA PRO A 130 1.83 9.28 -11.53
C PRO A 130 2.06 8.34 -12.72
N THR A 131 2.02 8.88 -13.94
CA THR A 131 2.29 8.08 -15.14
C THR A 131 3.75 7.68 -15.21
N LEU A 132 4.66 8.62 -14.91
CA LEU A 132 6.09 8.32 -14.80
C LEU A 132 6.36 7.38 -13.62
N ALA A 133 5.69 7.59 -12.48
CA ALA A 133 5.86 6.72 -11.31
C ALA A 133 5.52 5.25 -11.61
N LEU A 134 4.37 5.00 -12.27
CA LEU A 134 3.96 3.65 -12.68
C LEU A 134 4.96 3.03 -13.66
N GLU A 135 5.44 3.79 -14.65
CA GLU A 135 6.42 3.28 -15.62
C GLU A 135 7.77 2.97 -14.94
N LEU A 136 8.22 3.80 -13.99
CA LEU A 136 9.43 3.53 -13.23
C LEU A 136 9.29 2.24 -12.40
N MET A 137 8.18 2.06 -11.69
CA MET A 137 7.94 0.86 -10.90
C MET A 137 7.85 -0.40 -11.78
N ARG A 138 7.19 -0.32 -12.94
CA ARG A 138 7.17 -1.39 -13.95
C ARG A 138 8.57 -1.74 -14.42
N GLN A 139 9.38 -0.73 -14.73
CA GLN A 139 10.78 -0.93 -15.14
C GLN A 139 11.65 -1.46 -13.99
N MET A 140 11.32 -1.19 -12.72
CA MET A 140 12.07 -1.75 -11.58
C MET A 140 11.88 -3.25 -11.54
N CYS A 141 10.65 -3.74 -11.79
CA CYS A 141 10.38 -5.16 -11.96
C CYS A 141 11.08 -5.76 -13.19
N LEU A 142 11.25 -5.01 -14.28
CA LEU A 142 12.01 -5.47 -15.45
C LEU A 142 13.49 -5.63 -15.10
N CYS A 143 14.04 -4.64 -14.40
CA CYS A 143 15.41 -4.63 -13.92
C CYS A 143 15.68 -5.82 -12.97
N SER A 144 14.85 -6.03 -11.96
CA SER A 144 15.03 -7.09 -10.96
C SER A 144 15.17 -8.50 -11.58
N ARG A 145 14.37 -8.80 -12.61
CA ARG A 145 14.36 -10.12 -13.29
C ARG A 145 15.36 -10.23 -14.43
N THR A 146 15.99 -9.14 -14.85
CA THR A 146 16.99 -9.19 -15.92
C THR A 146 18.27 -9.86 -15.42
N LYS A 147 18.89 -10.67 -16.28
CA LYS A 147 20.19 -11.30 -16.00
C LYS A 147 21.29 -10.58 -16.77
N LEU A 148 22.31 -10.12 -16.06
CA LEU A 148 23.55 -9.58 -16.63
C LEU A 148 24.71 -10.50 -16.23
N GLY A 149 25.48 -10.95 -17.21
CA GLY A 149 26.59 -11.90 -16.94
C GLY A 149 26.15 -13.21 -16.29
N GLY A 150 24.90 -13.65 -16.53
CA GLY A 150 24.34 -14.90 -15.98
C GLY A 150 23.72 -14.78 -14.58
N SER A 151 23.85 -13.64 -13.91
CA SER A 151 23.26 -13.39 -12.58
C SER A 151 22.16 -12.33 -12.64
N LEU A 152 21.17 -12.41 -11.73
CA LEU A 152 20.11 -11.40 -11.61
C LEU A 152 20.70 -10.04 -11.21
N CYS A 153 20.17 -8.94 -11.78
CA CYS A 153 20.60 -7.58 -11.44
C CYS A 153 20.30 -7.22 -9.99
N LEU A 154 19.17 -7.71 -9.45
CA LEU A 154 18.74 -7.43 -8.09
C LEU A 154 18.64 -8.71 -7.28
N LYS A 155 19.13 -8.67 -6.04
CA LYS A 155 18.99 -9.75 -5.08
C LYS A 155 17.79 -9.46 -4.18
N GLY A 156 16.67 -10.10 -4.47
CA GLY A 156 15.42 -9.95 -3.74
C GLY A 156 14.29 -9.50 -4.66
N ASP A 157 13.07 -9.83 -4.25
CA ASP A 157 11.86 -9.55 -5.02
C ASP A 157 11.24 -8.22 -4.55
N LEU A 158 10.72 -7.44 -5.49
CA LEU A 158 10.02 -6.20 -5.20
C LEU A 158 8.60 -6.52 -4.72
N LEU A 159 8.16 -5.87 -3.63
CA LEU A 159 6.76 -5.83 -3.24
C LEU A 159 6.31 -4.37 -3.18
N ILE A 160 5.49 -3.98 -4.15
CA ILE A 160 5.10 -2.59 -4.41
C ILE A 160 3.67 -2.40 -3.94
N LEU A 161 3.47 -1.52 -2.96
CA LEU A 161 2.14 -1.08 -2.50
C LEU A 161 1.77 0.22 -3.22
N ILE A 162 0.61 0.25 -3.86
CA ILE A 162 0.08 1.41 -4.58
C ILE A 162 -1.22 1.84 -3.93
N GLU A 163 -1.24 3.02 -3.32
CA GLU A 163 -2.42 3.62 -2.71
C GLU A 163 -3.25 4.42 -3.73
N GLY A 164 -4.57 4.44 -3.55
CA GLY A 164 -5.48 5.25 -4.38
C GLY A 164 -5.55 4.75 -5.84
N ALA A 165 -5.63 3.43 -6.04
CA ALA A 165 -5.62 2.84 -7.37
C ALA A 165 -6.85 3.24 -8.22
N ASP A 166 -7.99 3.49 -7.58
CA ASP A 166 -9.21 4.09 -8.14
C ASP A 166 -8.97 5.49 -8.71
N MET A 167 -8.17 6.32 -8.03
CA MET A 167 -7.80 7.64 -8.55
C MET A 167 -6.73 7.56 -9.65
N LEU A 168 -5.80 6.60 -9.55
CA LEU A 168 -4.77 6.37 -10.55
C LEU A 168 -5.35 5.81 -11.85
N LEU A 169 -6.35 4.95 -11.76
CA LEU A 169 -6.93 4.17 -12.86
C LEU A 169 -8.46 4.28 -12.82
N PRO A 170 -9.04 5.47 -13.06
CA PRO A 170 -10.46 5.72 -12.84
C PRO A 170 -11.36 4.85 -13.73
N ASP A 171 -12.50 4.44 -13.18
CA ASP A 171 -13.59 3.79 -13.93
C ASP A 171 -14.27 4.79 -14.86
N ALA A 172 -13.73 4.91 -16.06
CA ALA A 172 -14.32 5.66 -17.15
C ALA A 172 -14.06 4.97 -18.50
N PRO A 173 -14.96 5.10 -19.47
CA PRO A 173 -14.71 4.69 -20.84
C PRO A 173 -13.41 5.30 -21.39
N ILE A 174 -12.68 4.56 -22.22
CA ILE A 174 -11.39 4.99 -22.78
C ILE A 174 -11.51 6.29 -23.58
N THR A 175 -12.66 6.50 -24.20
CA THR A 175 -12.99 7.70 -24.99
C THR A 175 -13.15 8.96 -24.13
N SER A 176 -13.47 8.82 -22.84
CA SER A 176 -13.62 9.94 -21.90
C SER A 176 -12.39 10.17 -21.02
N LEU A 177 -11.43 9.23 -21.00
CA LEU A 177 -10.15 9.42 -20.33
C LEU A 177 -9.31 10.50 -21.02
N ASN A 178 -8.46 11.20 -20.28
CA ASN A 178 -7.41 12.01 -20.90
C ASN A 178 -6.25 11.10 -21.38
N ASP A 179 -5.31 11.64 -22.16
CA ASP A 179 -4.17 10.87 -22.68
C ASP A 179 -3.33 10.23 -21.57
N MET A 180 -3.13 10.93 -20.46
CA MET A 180 -2.34 10.44 -19.33
C MET A 180 -3.02 9.27 -18.63
N ASP A 181 -4.33 9.33 -18.42
CA ASP A 181 -5.09 8.25 -17.78
C ASP A 181 -5.13 7.01 -18.68
N ARG A 182 -5.30 7.19 -20.00
CA ARG A 182 -5.16 6.10 -20.99
C ARG A 182 -3.79 5.46 -20.93
N GLN A 183 -2.74 6.26 -20.80
CA GLN A 183 -1.38 5.76 -20.70
C GLN A 183 -1.18 4.95 -19.41
N ARG A 184 -1.69 5.40 -18.26
CA ARG A 184 -1.61 4.66 -17.00
C ARG A 184 -2.32 3.31 -17.07
N VAL A 185 -3.54 3.28 -17.65
CA VAL A 185 -4.27 2.02 -17.90
C VAL A 185 -3.45 1.08 -18.78
N SER A 186 -2.81 1.60 -19.84
CA SER A 186 -1.99 0.79 -20.74
C SER A 186 -0.74 0.23 -20.03
N ILE A 187 -0.03 1.07 -19.26
CA ILE A 187 1.14 0.65 -18.46
C ILE A 187 0.76 -0.48 -17.50
N CYS A 188 -0.30 -0.32 -16.71
CA CYS A 188 -0.72 -1.34 -15.75
C CYS A 188 -1.22 -2.62 -16.43
N HIS A 189 -1.96 -2.49 -17.54
CA HIS A 189 -2.42 -3.65 -18.30
C HIS A 189 -1.25 -4.47 -18.82
N ASP A 190 -0.29 -3.82 -19.49
CA ASP A 190 0.87 -4.47 -20.07
C ASP A 190 1.79 -5.03 -18.98
N TRP A 191 1.93 -4.33 -17.85
CA TRP A 191 2.69 -4.79 -16.70
C TRP A 191 2.09 -6.08 -16.12
N PHE A 192 0.79 -6.11 -15.84
CA PHE A 192 0.17 -7.26 -15.19
C PHE A 192 -0.04 -8.45 -16.12
N CYS A 193 -0.06 -8.22 -17.44
CA CYS A 193 -0.11 -9.27 -18.45
C CYS A 193 1.27 -9.79 -18.88
N ASP A 194 2.37 -9.12 -18.49
CA ASP A 194 3.73 -9.54 -18.86
C ASP A 194 4.07 -10.90 -18.25
N LEU A 195 4.37 -11.89 -19.10
CA LEU A 195 4.69 -13.25 -18.66
C LEU A 195 5.93 -13.32 -17.75
N GLY A 196 6.88 -12.41 -17.93
CA GLY A 196 8.07 -12.32 -17.07
C GLY A 196 7.74 -11.79 -15.68
N PHE A 197 6.78 -10.89 -15.57
CA PHE A 197 6.25 -10.42 -14.28
C PHE A 197 5.39 -11.50 -13.61
N VAL A 198 4.44 -12.10 -14.34
CA VAL A 198 3.54 -13.15 -13.81
C VAL A 198 4.31 -14.36 -13.28
N ASN A 199 5.36 -14.79 -13.99
CA ASN A 199 6.22 -15.91 -13.57
C ASN A 199 7.43 -15.47 -12.73
N GLY A 200 7.57 -14.16 -12.47
CA GLY A 200 8.65 -13.58 -11.69
C GLY A 200 8.41 -13.70 -10.18
N GLY A 201 9.26 -13.06 -9.39
CA GLY A 201 9.12 -12.95 -7.93
C GLY A 201 8.45 -11.66 -7.47
N ASP A 202 8.57 -10.58 -8.26
CA ASP A 202 8.01 -9.27 -7.92
C ASP A 202 6.49 -9.29 -7.83
N SER A 203 5.93 -8.45 -6.97
CA SER A 203 4.49 -8.36 -6.74
C SER A 203 4.04 -6.90 -6.57
N VAL A 204 2.83 -6.62 -7.01
CA VAL A 204 2.14 -5.33 -6.87
C VAL A 204 0.85 -5.55 -6.11
N VAL A 205 0.64 -4.75 -5.07
CA VAL A 205 -0.58 -4.72 -4.27
C VAL A 205 -1.18 -3.31 -4.42
N MET A 206 -2.29 -3.22 -5.14
CA MET A 206 -3.07 -2.01 -5.28
C MET A 206 -4.08 -1.89 -4.14
N ILE A 207 -4.39 -0.67 -3.72
CA ILE A 207 -5.38 -0.38 -2.67
C ILE A 207 -6.40 0.60 -3.26
N ALA A 208 -7.67 0.23 -3.24
CA ALA A 208 -8.79 1.06 -3.70
C ALA A 208 -10.03 0.73 -2.86
N GLU A 209 -11.03 1.61 -2.79
CA GLU A 209 -12.24 1.32 -1.99
C GLU A 209 -12.98 0.11 -2.56
N SER A 210 -13.12 0.05 -3.90
CA SER A 210 -13.74 -1.07 -4.60
C SER A 210 -13.05 -1.38 -5.93
N ARG A 211 -13.04 -2.65 -6.30
CA ARG A 211 -12.62 -3.10 -7.64
C ARG A 211 -13.48 -2.48 -8.75
N SER A 212 -14.74 -2.15 -8.46
CA SER A 212 -15.65 -1.52 -9.44
C SER A 212 -15.28 -0.08 -9.77
N GLN A 213 -14.51 0.60 -8.92
CA GLN A 213 -14.05 1.98 -9.17
C GLN A 213 -12.77 2.02 -10.02
N LEU A 214 -12.16 0.86 -10.29
CA LEU A 214 -11.06 0.75 -11.24
C LEU A 214 -11.56 0.72 -12.68
N ASN A 215 -10.71 1.18 -13.58
CA ASN A 215 -10.91 1.01 -15.01
C ASN A 215 -11.20 -0.46 -15.38
N GLN A 216 -12.28 -0.68 -16.14
CA GLN A 216 -12.75 -2.01 -16.55
C GLN A 216 -11.67 -2.90 -17.19
N ARG A 217 -10.70 -2.33 -17.92
CA ARG A 217 -9.62 -3.14 -18.52
C ARG A 217 -8.70 -3.76 -17.48
N ILE A 218 -8.49 -3.09 -16.36
CA ILE A 218 -7.66 -3.58 -15.25
C ILE A 218 -8.51 -4.44 -14.31
N ALA A 219 -9.72 -3.97 -13.98
CA ALA A 219 -10.65 -4.66 -13.11
C ALA A 219 -11.06 -6.05 -13.63
N ARG A 220 -10.98 -6.31 -14.94
CA ARG A 220 -11.33 -7.63 -15.52
C ARG A 220 -10.13 -8.56 -15.73
N LEU A 221 -8.92 -8.13 -15.41
CA LEU A 221 -7.74 -8.98 -15.57
C LEU A 221 -7.84 -10.21 -14.66
N PRO A 222 -7.69 -11.43 -15.18
CA PRO A 222 -7.65 -12.65 -14.37
C PRO A 222 -6.42 -12.70 -13.46
N GLN A 223 -5.34 -12.01 -13.85
CA GLN A 223 -4.15 -11.86 -13.03
C GLN A 223 -4.40 -10.98 -11.82
N LEU A 224 -5.37 -10.05 -11.85
CA LEU A 224 -5.65 -9.19 -10.70
C LEU A 224 -6.59 -9.91 -9.73
N ILE A 225 -6.05 -10.41 -8.62
CA ILE A 225 -6.82 -11.09 -7.57
C ILE A 225 -7.25 -10.08 -6.51
N GLU A 226 -8.53 -10.10 -6.15
CA GLU A 226 -9.08 -9.25 -5.10
C GLU A 226 -9.02 -9.95 -3.74
N VAL A 227 -8.63 -9.20 -2.72
CA VAL A 227 -8.72 -9.61 -1.32
C VAL A 227 -9.40 -8.50 -0.54
N GLU A 228 -10.59 -8.80 -0.02
CA GLU A 228 -11.39 -7.87 0.77
C GLU A 228 -10.79 -7.68 2.17
N VAL A 229 -10.65 -6.43 2.58
CA VAL A 229 -10.29 -6.02 3.94
C VAL A 229 -11.59 -5.91 4.75
N PRO A 230 -11.80 -6.76 5.77
CA PRO A 230 -13.07 -6.84 6.46
C PRO A 230 -13.30 -5.63 7.39
N SER A 231 -14.57 -5.31 7.63
CA SER A 231 -14.97 -4.43 8.73
C SER A 231 -14.61 -5.06 10.09
N PRO A 232 -14.32 -4.25 11.13
CA PRO A 232 -13.93 -4.77 12.43
C PRO A 232 -15.11 -5.52 13.09
N ASP A 233 -14.81 -6.68 13.67
CA ASP A 233 -15.81 -7.44 14.42
C ASP A 233 -16.02 -6.88 15.85
N LEU A 234 -16.94 -7.49 16.59
CA LEU A 234 -17.26 -7.09 17.95
C LEU A 234 -16.03 -7.15 18.88
N GLU A 235 -15.21 -8.18 18.77
CA GLU A 235 -14.05 -8.39 19.64
C GLU A 235 -12.93 -7.40 19.32
N THR A 236 -12.71 -7.10 18.04
CA THR A 236 -11.79 -6.05 17.57
C THR A 236 -12.23 -4.68 18.08
N ARG A 237 -13.53 -4.33 17.99
CA ARG A 237 -14.06 -3.07 18.55
C ARG A 237 -13.89 -2.99 20.07
N LYS A 238 -14.21 -4.07 20.81
CA LYS A 238 -13.99 -4.14 22.27
C LYS A 238 -12.51 -3.94 22.62
N HIS A 239 -11.61 -4.61 21.90
CA HIS A 239 -10.18 -4.48 22.09
C HIS A 239 -9.71 -3.04 21.86
N PHE A 240 -10.17 -2.39 20.80
CA PHE A 240 -9.88 -1.00 20.50
C PHE A 240 -10.35 -0.04 21.60
N ILE A 241 -11.58 -0.18 22.10
CA ILE A 241 -12.12 0.66 23.19
C ILE A 241 -11.29 0.50 24.46
N SER A 242 -10.91 -0.73 24.81
CA SER A 242 -10.05 -1.02 25.95
C SER A 242 -8.66 -0.39 25.79
N TRP A 243 -8.03 -0.54 24.62
CA TRP A 243 -6.75 0.08 24.29
C TRP A 243 -6.82 1.62 24.38
N PHE A 244 -7.82 2.22 23.74
CA PHE A 244 -8.02 3.67 23.71
C PHE A 244 -8.20 4.24 25.12
N SER A 245 -8.91 3.51 25.99
CA SER A 245 -9.11 3.88 27.40
C SER A 245 -7.81 3.84 28.22
N ARG A 246 -6.91 2.89 27.92
CA ARG A 246 -5.63 2.70 28.64
C ARG A 246 -4.55 3.66 28.16
N ASN A 247 -4.52 3.95 26.86
CA ASN A 247 -3.50 4.77 26.21
C ASN A 247 -3.83 6.27 26.24
N ASP A 248 -4.87 6.68 26.98
CA ASP A 248 -5.24 8.10 27.13
C ASP A 248 -4.22 8.84 28.00
N SER A 249 -3.42 9.69 27.34
CA SER A 249 -2.38 10.53 27.93
C SER A 249 -2.92 11.59 28.90
N LYS A 250 -4.23 11.88 28.90
CA LYS A 250 -4.84 12.91 29.75
C LYS A 250 -5.48 12.38 31.05
N ARG A 251 -5.43 11.06 31.32
CA ARG A 251 -6.05 10.41 32.50
C ARG A 251 -7.52 10.80 32.73
N ARG A 252 -8.23 11.29 31.70
CA ARG A 252 -9.65 11.61 31.85
C ARG A 252 -10.40 10.32 31.56
N LYS A 253 -10.83 9.63 32.62
CA LYS A 253 -11.66 8.42 32.49
C LYS A 253 -12.82 8.72 31.54
N LEU A 254 -12.94 7.93 30.49
CA LEU A 254 -14.11 7.94 29.62
C LEU A 254 -15.34 7.73 30.49
N GLN A 255 -16.21 8.73 30.51
CA GLN A 255 -17.51 8.65 31.16
C GLN A 255 -18.46 7.95 30.20
N LEU A 256 -18.36 6.62 30.14
CA LEU A 256 -19.27 5.78 29.36
C LEU A 256 -20.63 5.70 30.08
N TRP A 257 -21.73 5.69 29.33
CA TRP A 257 -23.06 5.41 29.88
C TRP A 257 -23.21 3.95 30.33
N GLY A 258 -22.46 3.04 29.70
CA GLY A 258 -22.52 1.61 29.91
C GLY A 258 -21.15 0.94 29.93
N THR A 259 -21.14 -0.37 29.74
CA THR A 259 -19.90 -1.15 29.68
C THR A 259 -19.19 -0.98 28.34
N GLN A 260 -17.90 -1.33 28.27
CA GLN A 260 -17.17 -1.35 27.00
C GLN A 260 -17.76 -2.36 26.00
N ALA A 261 -18.39 -3.42 26.50
CA ALA A 261 -19.08 -4.42 25.67
C ALA A 261 -20.34 -3.83 25.02
N GLU A 262 -21.18 -3.15 25.80
CA GLU A 262 -22.39 -2.48 25.30
C GLU A 262 -22.05 -1.41 24.26
N LEU A 263 -20.98 -0.63 24.48
CA LEU A 263 -20.52 0.34 23.48
C LEU A 263 -20.06 -0.34 22.18
N ALA A 264 -19.34 -1.46 22.27
CA ALA A 264 -18.88 -2.19 21.09
C ALA A 264 -20.03 -2.81 20.28
N GLU A 265 -21.13 -3.17 20.96
CA GLU A 265 -22.36 -3.65 20.33
C GLU A 265 -23.11 -2.51 19.62
N LEU A 266 -23.30 -1.37 20.29
CA LEU A 266 -24.00 -0.22 19.68
C LEU A 266 -23.24 0.46 18.54
N THR A 267 -21.93 0.23 18.46
CA THR A 267 -21.07 0.75 17.38
C THR A 267 -20.84 -0.27 16.27
N ALA A 268 -21.68 -1.30 16.19
CA ALA A 268 -21.70 -2.20 15.04
C ALA A 268 -21.91 -1.44 13.73
N GLY A 269 -21.16 -1.83 12.69
CA GLY A 269 -21.15 -1.14 11.39
C GLY A 269 -20.18 0.03 11.29
N LEU A 270 -19.62 0.51 12.41
CA LEU A 270 -18.56 1.52 12.38
C LEU A 270 -17.18 0.89 12.14
N SER A 271 -16.34 1.59 11.37
CA SER A 271 -14.89 1.37 11.35
C SER A 271 -14.27 1.76 12.69
N LEU A 272 -13.08 1.24 13.01
CA LEU A 272 -12.34 1.66 14.21
C LEU A 272 -11.94 3.13 14.14
N HIS A 273 -11.68 3.66 12.95
CA HIS A 273 -11.45 5.08 12.75
C HIS A 273 -12.68 5.91 13.13
N ALA A 274 -13.87 5.53 12.69
CA ALA A 274 -15.12 6.21 13.04
C ALA A 274 -15.38 6.14 14.56
N LEU A 275 -15.19 4.95 15.14
CA LEU A 275 -15.25 4.74 16.59
C LEU A 275 -14.25 5.63 17.34
N MET A 276 -13.03 5.78 16.83
CA MET A 276 -12.03 6.69 17.39
C MET A 276 -12.51 8.14 17.39
N GLN A 277 -13.11 8.62 16.30
CA GLN A 277 -13.65 9.99 16.25
C GLN A 277 -14.80 10.18 17.23
N LEU A 278 -15.69 9.19 17.36
CA LEU A 278 -16.77 9.19 18.34
C LEU A 278 -16.21 9.31 19.77
N LEU A 279 -15.25 8.45 20.13
CA LEU A 279 -14.59 8.45 21.44
C LEU A 279 -13.84 9.76 21.73
N LYS A 280 -13.16 10.34 20.73
CA LYS A 280 -12.53 11.66 20.84
C LYS A 280 -13.58 12.75 21.06
N GLY A 281 -14.71 12.72 20.35
CA GLY A 281 -15.82 13.66 20.51
C GLY A 281 -16.42 13.64 21.92
N VAL A 282 -16.65 12.44 22.47
CA VAL A 282 -17.10 12.25 23.88
C VAL A 282 -16.17 12.95 24.85
N ARG A 283 -14.86 12.88 24.63
CA ARG A 283 -13.86 13.51 25.52
C ARG A 283 -13.94 15.04 25.54
N HIS A 284 -14.37 15.66 24.44
CA HIS A 284 -14.48 17.11 24.31
C HIS A 284 -15.82 17.63 24.87
N GLY A 285 -16.90 16.86 24.73
CA GLY A 285 -18.16 17.11 25.43
C GLY A 285 -18.00 16.85 26.92
N ARG A 286 -18.33 17.81 27.80
CA ARG A 286 -18.29 17.58 29.26
C ARG A 286 -19.42 16.68 29.77
N ALA A 287 -20.30 16.21 28.87
CA ALA A 287 -21.45 15.38 29.20
C ALA A 287 -21.12 13.88 29.11
N LYS A 288 -21.76 13.07 29.95
CA LYS A 288 -21.84 11.62 29.75
C LYS A 288 -22.55 11.39 28.42
N LEU A 289 -21.96 10.61 27.50
CA LEU A 289 -22.68 10.23 26.29
C LEU A 289 -23.89 9.42 26.71
N SER A 290 -25.11 9.86 26.42
CA SER A 290 -26.28 9.01 26.64
C SER A 290 -26.31 7.90 25.59
N GLN A 291 -27.06 6.82 25.84
CA GLN A 291 -27.23 5.75 24.87
C GLN A 291 -27.83 6.28 23.56
N GLU A 292 -28.83 7.17 23.68
CA GLU A 292 -29.53 7.79 22.56
C GLU A 292 -28.58 8.64 21.70
N GLU A 293 -27.64 9.36 22.33
CA GLU A 293 -26.64 10.16 21.62
C GLU A 293 -25.64 9.30 20.84
N VAL A 294 -25.25 8.13 21.38
CA VAL A 294 -24.38 7.17 20.65
C VAL A 294 -25.12 6.65 19.44
N VAL A 295 -26.35 6.18 19.61
CA VAL A 295 -27.15 5.61 18.52
C VAL A 295 -27.40 6.66 17.44
N ALA A 296 -27.80 7.88 17.81
CA ALA A 296 -28.00 8.96 16.85
C ALA A 296 -26.72 9.25 16.04
N LYS A 297 -25.56 9.32 16.69
CA LYS A 297 -24.27 9.54 15.98
C LYS A 297 -23.87 8.38 15.09
N VAL A 298 -24.16 7.15 15.50
CA VAL A 298 -23.92 5.96 14.68
C VAL A 298 -24.82 5.98 13.45
N GLU A 299 -26.11 6.28 13.63
CA GLU A 299 -27.06 6.41 12.53
C GLU A 299 -26.67 7.53 11.56
N ASP A 300 -26.30 8.71 12.05
CA ASP A 300 -25.85 9.83 11.23
C ASP A 300 -24.58 9.45 10.44
N PHE A 301 -23.64 8.76 11.08
CA PHE A 301 -22.43 8.29 10.43
C PHE A 301 -22.74 7.28 9.31
N ILE A 302 -23.58 6.27 9.60
CA ILE A 302 -23.98 5.26 8.61
C ILE A 302 -24.72 5.92 7.43
N LYS A 303 -25.63 6.85 7.68
CA LYS A 303 -26.35 7.59 6.63
C LYS A 303 -25.39 8.41 5.76
N SER A 304 -24.42 9.09 6.36
CA SER A 304 -23.43 9.87 5.59
C SER A 304 -22.51 9.00 4.71
N GLN A 305 -22.28 7.73 5.08
CA GLN A 305 -21.46 6.79 4.30
C GLN A 305 -22.23 6.13 3.15
N LEU A 306 -23.54 5.92 3.32
CA LEU A 306 -24.38 5.26 2.31
C LEU A 306 -24.90 6.23 1.24
N GLY A 307 -24.77 7.55 1.45
CA GLY A 307 -25.38 8.58 0.60
C GLY A 307 -26.87 8.75 0.92
N GLU A 308 -27.38 9.97 0.81
CA GLU A 308 -28.83 10.19 0.82
C GLU A 308 -29.39 9.63 -0.49
N GLU A 309 -30.19 8.56 -0.42
CA GLU A 309 -31.00 8.08 -1.56
C GLU A 309 -31.99 9.15 -2.04
#